data_AF-R1FNE3-F1
#
_entry.id   AF-R1FNE3-F1
#
_cell.length_a   1.000
_cell.length_b   1.000
_cell.length_c   1.000
_cell.angle_alpha   90.00
_cell.angle_beta   90.00
_cell.angle_gamma   90.00
#
_symmetry.space_group_name_H-M   'P 1'
#
loop_
_entity.id
_entity.type
_entity.pdbx_description
1 polymer ?
#
loop_
_entity_poly.entity_id
_entity_poly.type
_entity_poly.pdbx_seq_one_letter_code
_entity_poly.pdbx_strand_id
1 'polypeptide(L)'
;MVARSTRTALNFFPEAEAGCEAVPISYAEISCPCVANVSGCTSPLAVNYNSNATVDDGTCIFPDGCTNSTALNYSPNATNDDGSCIPNIRGCTASSAANYNSQATVNDGSCEFPVFGCTNTSEM
;
A
#
# COMPACT_ATOMS: atom_id res chain seq x y z
N MET A 1 -16.76 61.71 -32.21
CA MET A 1 -16.03 61.45 -30.94
C MET A 1 -17.04 60.81 -30.00
N VAL A 2 -16.90 59.61 -29.46
CA VAL A 2 -15.74 58.88 -28.92
C VAL A 2 -15.87 57.35 -29.17
N ALA A 3 -14.72 56.69 -29.31
CA ALA A 3 -14.35 55.26 -29.32
C ALA A 3 -15.05 54.37 -28.24
N ARG A 4 -15.08 53.03 -28.18
CA ARG A 4 -14.42 51.84 -28.81
C ARG A 4 -15.24 50.60 -28.34
N SER A 5 -15.37 49.53 -29.14
CA SER A 5 -14.80 48.16 -28.92
C SER A 5 -14.83 47.64 -27.47
N THR A 6 -15.41 46.49 -27.11
CA THR A 6 -15.03 45.14 -27.58
C THR A 6 -16.10 44.08 -27.22
N ARG A 7 -16.23 43.09 -28.10
CA ARG A 7 -16.82 41.75 -27.85
C ARG A 7 -16.23 41.14 -26.57
N THR A 8 -16.97 40.26 -25.90
CA THR A 8 -16.68 38.81 -25.81
C THR A 8 -17.56 38.18 -24.74
N ALA A 9 -18.09 37.01 -25.09
CA ALA A 9 -18.93 36.16 -24.28
C ALA A 9 -18.43 36.06 -22.83
N LEU A 10 -19.39 36.11 -21.89
CA LEU A 10 -19.23 35.52 -20.57
C LEU A 10 -18.89 34.05 -20.81
N ASN A 11 -17.59 33.74 -20.76
CA ASN A 11 -17.06 32.42 -21.00
C ASN A 11 -17.60 31.47 -19.94
N PHE A 12 -18.61 30.72 -20.35
CA PHE A 12 -19.06 29.50 -19.71
C PHE A 12 -18.00 28.43 -20.01
N PHE A 13 -17.03 28.24 -19.11
CA PHE A 13 -16.15 27.08 -19.11
C PHE A 13 -16.72 26.06 -18.13
N PRO A 14 -17.34 24.95 -18.59
CA PRO A 14 -18.12 24.09 -17.70
C PRO A 14 -17.31 23.19 -16.78
N GLU A 15 -15.97 23.15 -16.83
CA GLU A 15 -15.20 22.08 -16.16
C GLU A 15 -13.83 22.56 -15.65
N ALA A 16 -13.78 23.69 -14.94
CA ALA A 16 -12.62 24.05 -14.12
C ALA A 16 -13.02 23.94 -12.64
N GLU A 17 -13.03 22.71 -12.12
CA GLU A 17 -12.99 22.46 -10.68
C GLU A 17 -11.61 22.89 -10.16
N ALA A 18 -11.41 24.20 -10.02
CA ALA A 18 -10.19 24.78 -9.48
C ALA A 18 -10.57 25.79 -8.41
N GLY A 19 -10.24 25.45 -7.16
CA GLY A 19 -10.24 26.33 -6.00
C GLY A 19 -9.20 27.45 -6.08
N CYS A 20 -9.19 28.20 -7.17
CA CYS A 20 -8.47 29.46 -7.25
C CYS A 20 -9.45 30.56 -6.88
N GLU A 21 -9.51 30.92 -5.59
CA GLU A 21 -10.15 32.18 -5.22
C GLU A 21 -9.38 33.31 -5.89
N ALA A 22 -10.02 33.97 -6.86
CA ALA A 22 -9.49 35.17 -7.47
C ALA A 22 -9.40 36.25 -6.39
N VAL A 23 -8.20 36.49 -5.85
CA VAL A 23 -7.96 37.65 -4.99
C VAL A 23 -8.08 38.91 -5.87
N PRO A 24 -8.99 39.84 -5.56
CA PRO A 24 -9.15 41.06 -6.33
C PRO A 24 -8.07 42.05 -5.89
N ILE A 25 -6.89 41.99 -6.50
CA ILE A 25 -5.91 43.07 -6.38
C ILE A 25 -5.92 43.94 -7.64
N SER A 26 -6.13 45.22 -7.38
CA SER A 26 -6.21 46.32 -8.33
C SER A 26 -4.86 46.53 -9.02
N TYR A 27 -4.84 46.33 -10.34
CA TYR A 27 -3.86 46.87 -11.29
C TYR A 27 -2.36 46.67 -10.96
N ALA A 28 -1.83 45.50 -11.30
CA ALA A 28 -0.55 45.31 -12.01
C ALA A 28 -0.27 43.80 -12.10
N GLU A 29 -0.10 43.29 -13.32
CA GLU A 29 0.34 41.93 -13.65
C GLU A 29 -0.30 40.81 -12.81
N ILE A 30 -1.45 40.31 -13.27
CA ILE A 30 -1.92 38.98 -12.89
C ILE A 30 -0.92 37.99 -13.51
N SER A 31 0.24 37.84 -12.87
CA SER A 31 1.03 36.63 -12.95
C SER A 31 0.33 35.63 -12.03
N CYS A 32 -0.81 35.12 -12.49
CA CYS A 32 -1.28 33.84 -12.04
C CYS A 32 -0.45 32.85 -12.84
N PRO A 33 0.64 32.27 -12.29
CA PRO A 33 1.24 31.14 -12.95
C PRO A 33 0.12 30.11 -13.01
N CYS A 34 -0.40 29.85 -14.22
CA CYS A 34 -1.19 28.67 -14.47
C CYS A 34 -0.24 27.48 -14.33
N VAL A 35 0.12 27.16 -13.09
CA VAL A 35 0.70 25.86 -12.78
C VAL A 35 -0.40 24.89 -13.15
N ALA A 36 -0.22 24.22 -14.28
CA ALA A 36 -1.15 23.19 -14.71
C ALA A 36 -1.24 22.18 -13.56
N ASN A 37 -2.42 22.06 -12.96
CA ASN A 37 -2.65 21.01 -12.00
C ASN A 37 -2.62 19.70 -12.77
N VAL A 38 -1.58 18.91 -12.54
CA VAL A 38 -1.49 17.57 -13.11
C VAL A 38 -2.12 16.64 -12.08
N SER A 39 -3.30 16.11 -12.40
CA SER A 39 -3.96 15.10 -11.57
C SER A 39 -3.27 13.75 -11.76
N GLY A 40 -3.09 13.01 -10.68
CA GLY A 40 -2.51 11.67 -10.67
C GLY A 40 -2.14 11.27 -9.25
N CYS A 41 -1.69 10.02 -9.07
CA CYS A 41 -1.23 9.59 -7.75
C CYS A 41 0.04 10.35 -7.32
N THR A 42 -0.06 11.05 -6.20
CA THR A 42 1.06 11.84 -5.63
C THR A 42 1.90 11.07 -4.62
N SER A 43 1.47 9.87 -4.23
CA SER A 43 2.16 9.05 -3.23
C SER A 43 3.30 8.21 -3.85
N PRO A 44 4.56 8.37 -3.40
CA PRO A 44 5.69 7.58 -3.91
C PRO A 44 5.64 6.10 -3.51
N LEU A 45 4.74 5.74 -2.58
CA LEU A 45 4.53 4.35 -2.17
C LEU A 45 3.53 3.60 -3.06
N ALA A 46 2.86 4.30 -3.98
CA ALA A 46 1.92 3.69 -4.90
C ALA A 46 2.62 3.17 -6.17
N VAL A 47 2.08 2.07 -6.71
CA VAL A 47 2.56 1.44 -7.96
C VAL A 47 2.38 2.36 -9.16
N ASN A 48 1.35 3.20 -9.14
CA ASN A 48 1.04 4.18 -10.19
C ASN A 48 1.44 5.61 -9.81
N TYR A 49 2.46 5.77 -8.96
CA TYR A 49 3.02 7.08 -8.62
C TYR A 49 3.36 7.89 -9.88
N ASN A 50 2.86 9.13 -9.95
CA ASN A 50 3.17 10.07 -11.00
C ASN A 50 3.96 11.25 -10.42
N SER A 51 5.26 11.32 -10.72
CA SER A 51 6.14 12.39 -10.22
C SER A 51 5.80 13.79 -10.74
N ASN A 52 5.00 13.88 -11.81
CA ASN A 52 4.53 15.15 -12.34
C ASN A 52 3.19 15.57 -11.73
N ALA A 53 2.50 14.69 -10.99
CA ALA A 53 1.23 15.01 -10.37
C ALA A 53 1.41 16.03 -9.25
N THR A 54 0.61 17.09 -9.29
CA THR A 54 0.58 18.14 -8.26
C THR A 54 -0.69 18.07 -7.41
N VAL A 55 -1.69 17.32 -7.86
CA VAL A 55 -2.97 17.10 -7.17
C VAL A 55 -3.26 15.61 -7.17
N ASP A 56 -3.49 15.06 -5.97
CA ASP A 56 -3.91 13.66 -5.84
C ASP A 56 -5.32 13.46 -6.40
N ASP A 57 -5.47 12.49 -7.29
CA ASP A 57 -6.76 12.16 -7.91
C ASP A 57 -7.48 11.01 -7.21
N GLY A 58 -6.92 10.49 -6.12
CA GLY A 58 -7.47 9.37 -5.37
C GLY A 58 -7.35 8.02 -6.08
N THR A 59 -6.63 7.93 -7.20
CA THR A 59 -6.45 6.68 -7.96
C THR A 59 -5.21 5.88 -7.56
N CYS A 60 -4.51 6.27 -6.50
CA CYS A 60 -3.31 5.57 -6.03
C CYS A 60 -3.56 4.07 -5.79
N ILE A 61 -2.76 3.24 -6.45
CA ILE A 61 -2.76 1.78 -6.31
C ILE A 61 -1.62 1.44 -5.37
N PHE A 62 -1.98 1.01 -4.17
CA PHE A 62 -1.04 0.61 -3.16
C PHE A 62 -0.75 -0.89 -3.26
N PRO A 63 0.52 -1.32 -3.14
CA PRO A 63 0.85 -2.73 -3.11
C PRO A 63 0.24 -3.39 -1.87
N ASP A 64 -0.51 -4.46 -2.10
CA ASP A 64 -1.08 -5.32 -1.07
C ASP A 64 -0.12 -6.47 -0.73
N GLY A 65 -0.19 -6.97 0.51
CA GLY A 65 0.56 -8.14 0.97
C GLY A 65 0.72 -8.16 2.48
N CYS A 66 1.40 -9.18 3.01
CA CYS A 66 1.58 -9.25 4.46
C CYS A 66 2.47 -8.10 4.99
N THR A 67 1.90 -7.26 5.85
CA THR A 67 2.60 -6.12 6.50
C THR A 67 3.24 -6.49 7.84
N ASN A 68 3.00 -7.70 8.35
CA ASN A 68 3.56 -8.17 9.60
C ASN A 68 5.02 -8.63 9.41
N SER A 69 5.98 -7.89 9.97
CA SER A 69 7.42 -8.16 9.88
C SER A 69 7.89 -9.48 10.50
N THR A 70 7.05 -10.12 11.32
CA THR A 70 7.34 -11.43 11.94
C THR A 70 6.80 -12.61 11.14
N ALA A 71 5.96 -12.37 10.14
CA ALA A 71 5.38 -13.40 9.29
C ALA A 71 6.42 -13.97 8.31
N LEU A 72 6.21 -15.22 7.89
CA LEU A 72 7.11 -15.92 6.97
C LEU A 72 7.11 -15.32 5.56
N ASN A 73 6.01 -14.67 5.17
CA ASN A 73 5.80 -14.06 3.87
C ASN A 73 5.68 -12.52 3.95
N TYR A 74 6.33 -11.92 4.95
CA TYR A 74 6.38 -10.45 5.07
C TYR A 74 6.82 -9.80 3.75
N SER A 75 6.02 -8.85 3.28
CA SER A 75 6.31 -8.04 2.09
C SER A 75 6.70 -6.63 2.53
N PRO A 76 7.99 -6.25 2.42
CA PRO A 76 8.45 -4.93 2.87
C PRO A 76 7.89 -3.78 2.04
N ASN A 77 7.38 -4.08 0.85
CA ASN A 77 6.77 -3.09 -0.02
C ASN A 77 5.25 -3.02 0.17
N ALA A 78 4.62 -3.96 0.88
CA ALA A 78 3.18 -3.92 1.11
C ALA A 78 2.82 -2.78 2.06
N THR A 79 1.79 -2.02 1.69
CA THR A 79 1.27 -0.91 2.49
C THR A 79 -0.11 -1.21 3.06
N ASN A 80 -0.84 -2.14 2.45
CA ASN A 80 -2.08 -2.70 2.97
C ASN A 80 -1.91 -4.19 3.24
N ASP A 81 -2.42 -4.64 4.39
CA ASP A 81 -2.50 -6.06 4.71
C ASP A 81 -3.65 -6.71 3.94
N ASP A 82 -3.34 -7.71 3.12
CA ASP A 82 -4.32 -8.52 2.39
C ASP A 82 -4.81 -9.73 3.19
N GLY A 83 -4.33 -9.91 4.42
CA GLY A 83 -4.64 -11.06 5.27
C GLY A 83 -3.89 -12.33 4.87
N SER A 84 -2.91 -12.24 3.97
CA SER A 84 -2.09 -13.39 3.54
C SER A 84 -1.01 -13.79 4.55
N CYS A 85 -0.84 -13.05 5.65
CA CYS A 85 0.24 -13.29 6.61
C CYS A 85 0.28 -14.72 7.17
N ILE A 86 1.39 -15.40 6.94
CA ILE A 86 1.69 -16.72 7.50
C ILE A 86 2.44 -16.51 8.82
N PRO A 87 1.82 -16.80 9.98
CA PRO A 87 2.46 -16.59 11.27
C PRO A 87 3.70 -17.49 11.40
N ASN A 88 4.74 -17.01 12.09
CA ASN A 88 5.96 -17.79 12.35
C ASN A 88 5.85 -18.52 13.69
N ILE A 89 5.08 -19.61 13.71
CA ILE A 89 4.86 -20.43 14.91
C ILE A 89 5.79 -21.64 14.81
N ARG A 90 6.76 -21.70 15.71
CA ARG A 90 7.73 -22.79 15.81
C ARG A 90 7.16 -23.94 16.65
N GLY A 91 7.37 -25.17 16.20
CA GLY A 91 7.03 -26.38 16.93
C GLY A 91 7.10 -27.61 16.03
N CYS A 92 6.77 -28.79 16.56
CA CYS A 92 6.76 -29.99 15.75
C CYS A 92 5.58 -30.00 14.76
N THR A 93 5.86 -30.07 13.46
CA THR A 93 4.84 -30.13 12.39
C THR A 93 4.47 -31.55 11.98
N ALA A 94 5.17 -32.56 12.49
CA ALA A 94 4.92 -33.96 12.15
C ALA A 94 3.74 -34.51 12.97
N SER A 95 2.63 -34.87 12.31
CA SER A 95 1.43 -35.40 12.96
C SER A 95 1.63 -36.74 13.67
N SER A 96 2.71 -37.46 13.35
CA SER A 96 3.09 -38.72 14.00
C SER A 96 3.98 -38.53 15.24
N ALA A 97 4.38 -37.31 15.58
CA ALA A 97 5.15 -37.03 16.79
C ALA A 97 4.24 -36.89 18.02
N ALA A 98 4.75 -37.29 19.18
CA ALA A 98 4.03 -37.19 20.45
C ALA A 98 3.74 -35.73 20.85
N ASN A 99 4.59 -34.80 20.42
CA ASN A 99 4.50 -33.37 20.68
C ASN A 99 4.09 -32.56 19.43
N TYR A 100 3.31 -33.16 18.52
CA TYR A 100 2.75 -32.45 17.36
C TYR A 100 1.98 -31.18 17.76
N ASN A 101 2.29 -30.06 17.10
CA ASN A 101 1.57 -28.80 17.26
C ASN A 101 0.88 -28.43 15.93
N SER A 102 -0.46 -28.48 15.92
CA SER A 102 -1.26 -28.15 14.73
C SER A 102 -1.20 -26.67 14.32
N GLN A 103 -0.76 -25.79 15.22
CA GLN A 103 -0.56 -24.37 14.92
C GLN A 103 0.86 -24.08 14.43
N ALA A 104 1.79 -25.04 14.52
CA ALA A 104 3.15 -24.83 14.06
C ALA A 104 3.19 -24.74 12.53
N THR A 105 3.74 -23.63 12.04
CA THR A 105 3.97 -23.37 10.61
C THR A 105 5.42 -23.64 10.21
N VAL A 106 6.34 -23.71 11.19
CA VAL A 106 7.76 -23.99 11.00
C VAL A 106 8.18 -25.12 11.92
N ASN A 107 8.72 -26.19 11.35
CA ASN A 107 9.35 -27.25 12.13
C ASN A 107 10.63 -26.71 12.79
N ASP A 108 10.70 -26.79 14.11
CA ASP A 108 11.85 -26.34 14.90
C ASP A 108 12.81 -27.47 15.30
N GLY A 109 12.54 -28.70 14.86
CA GLY A 109 13.35 -29.88 15.17
C GLY A 109 13.06 -30.48 16.55
N SER A 110 12.07 -29.97 17.28
CA SER A 110 11.70 -30.49 18.62
C SER A 110 10.90 -31.79 18.59
N CYS A 111 10.57 -32.35 17.41
CA CYS A 111 9.71 -33.52 17.29
C CYS A 111 10.20 -34.74 18.08
N GLU A 112 9.36 -35.23 18.97
CA GLU A 112 9.57 -36.45 19.75
C GLU A 112 8.78 -37.58 19.12
N PHE A 113 9.48 -38.53 18.51
CA PHE A 113 8.85 -39.70 17.89
C PHE A 113 8.87 -40.87 18.86
N PRO A 114 7.71 -41.52 19.12
CA PRO A 114 7.69 -42.73 19.92
C PRO A 114 8.53 -43.81 19.24
N VAL A 115 9.56 -44.29 19.95
CA VAL A 115 10.37 -45.42 19.51
C VAL A 115 9.58 -46.69 19.81
N PHE A 116 8.95 -47.27 18.79
CA PHE A 116 8.33 -48.58 18.92
C PHE A 116 9.41 -49.66 18.86
N GLY A 117 9.93 -50.05 20.02
CA GLY A 117 10.88 -51.16 20.17
C GLY A 117 10.60 -51.95 21.46
N CYS A 118 10.82 -53.26 21.42
CA CYS A 118 10.86 -54.07 22.62
C CYS A 118 12.19 -53.82 23.34
N THR A 119 12.18 -53.24 24.53
CA THR A 119 13.34 -53.28 25.43
C THR A 119 13.48 -54.71 25.96
N ASN A 120 14.16 -55.58 25.22
CA ASN A 120 14.53 -56.91 25.72
C ASN A 120 15.51 -56.74 26.89
N THR A 121 15.01 -56.78 28.13
CA THR A 121 15.82 -56.83 29.36
C THR A 121 16.22 -58.26 29.71
N SER A 122 16.58 -59.10 28.74
CA SER A 122 16.91 -60.51 29.00
C SER A 122 18.15 -61.04 28.28
N GLU A 123 19.11 -60.18 27.95
CA GLU A 123 20.45 -60.63 27.55
C GLU A 123 21.51 -59.71 28.21
N MET A 124 21.80 -59.99 29.49
CA MET A 124 23.08 -59.72 30.14
C MET A 124 23.40 -60.87 31.09
#